data_AF-A0A078AHS0-F1
#
_entry.id   AF-A0A078AHS0-F1
#
_cell.length_a   1.000
_cell.length_b   1.000
_cell.length_c   1.000
_cell.angle_alpha   90.00
_cell.angle_beta   90.00
_cell.angle_gamma   90.00
#
_symmetry.space_group_name_H-M   'P 1'
#
loop_
_entity.id
_entity.type
_entity.pdbx_description
1 polymer ?
#
loop_
_entity_poly.entity_id
_entity_poly.type
_entity_poly.pdbx_seq_one_letter_code
_entity_poly.pdbx_strand_id
1 'polypeptide(L)'
;MANRNFLLFTLIIALASYQSQAKFELGLCQAVESKIPDPILNVTNLMGIWFEYLVTPDLKENTTYSCASWLMMQENKNDSRFVTIYNRFDPNTNQSSLKTFEMNCEPTQYITNTAVCYYQQDTPNNIYESYTSHRARSLRIIYTDYFSYLIARVCQSYGLYHYIDYIVLTRDKTPSIYHRKQIKEKLTAYGLSGQDFDKGLSKKCWGEDFWS
;
A
#
# COMPACT_ATOMS: atom_id res chain seq x y z
N MET A 1 -9.02 20.00 49.95
CA MET A 1 -8.40 20.62 48.76
C MET A 1 -7.58 19.56 48.07
N ALA A 2 -8.15 18.87 47.08
CA ALA A 2 -7.55 17.69 46.46
C ALA A 2 -7.14 17.98 45.00
N ASN A 3 -5.87 17.69 44.71
CA ASN A 3 -5.33 17.18 43.44
C ASN A 3 -5.96 17.70 42.13
N ARG A 4 -5.75 18.99 41.81
CA ARG A 4 -6.00 19.51 40.45
C ARG A 4 -4.87 19.19 39.44
N ASN A 5 -3.67 18.87 39.94
CA ASN A 5 -2.49 18.65 39.08
C ASN A 5 -2.36 17.20 38.56
N PHE A 6 -3.09 16.23 39.13
CA PHE A 6 -2.99 14.82 38.70
C PHE A 6 -3.80 14.53 37.43
N LEU A 7 -4.85 15.31 37.15
CA LEU A 7 -5.71 15.14 35.97
C LEU A 7 -5.09 15.65 34.67
N LEU A 8 -4.13 16.58 34.74
CA LEU A 8 -3.47 17.10 33.54
C LEU A 8 -2.41 16.14 32.97
N PHE A 9 -1.75 15.35 33.82
CA PHE A 9 -0.71 14.42 33.38
C PHE A 9 -1.26 13.16 32.69
N THR A 10 -2.43 12.67 33.09
CA THR A 10 -3.07 11.51 32.44
C THR A 10 -3.66 11.85 31.07
N LEU A 11 -4.08 13.10 30.83
CA LEU A 11 -4.63 13.53 29.54
C LEU A 11 -3.54 13.61 28.44
N ILE A 12 -2.32 14.03 28.79
CA ILE A 12 -1.21 14.18 27.84
C ILE A 12 -0.70 12.81 27.36
N ILE A 13 -0.68 11.79 28.23
CA ILE A 13 -0.25 10.43 27.85
C ILE A 13 -1.29 9.76 26.93
N ALA A 14 -2.60 10.00 27.15
CA ALA A 14 -3.65 9.46 26.29
C ALA A 14 -3.72 10.09 24.89
N LEU A 15 -3.27 11.34 24.75
CA LEU A 15 -3.18 12.03 23.44
C LEU A 15 -1.97 11.58 22.61
N ALA A 16 -0.90 11.07 23.25
CA ALA A 16 0.29 10.58 22.55
C ALA A 16 0.10 9.19 21.92
N SER A 17 -0.90 8.41 22.34
CA SER A 17 -1.14 7.04 21.87
C SER A 17 -2.00 6.90 20.60
N TYR A 18 -2.48 8.01 20.01
CA TYR A 18 -3.38 7.97 18.85
C TYR A 18 -2.76 8.42 17.53
N GLN A 19 -1.47 8.73 17.49
CA GLN A 19 -0.81 8.99 16.22
C GLN A 19 -0.44 7.65 15.59
N SER A 20 -1.19 7.27 14.56
CA SER A 20 -0.77 6.34 13.50
C SER A 20 0.55 6.85 12.94
N GLN A 21 1.65 6.54 13.63
CA GLN A 21 2.98 6.93 13.23
C GLN A 21 3.40 5.98 12.14
N ALA A 22 3.41 6.48 10.93
CA ALA A 22 4.63 6.51 10.18
C ALA A 22 5.88 6.07 10.96
N LYS A 23 6.25 4.79 10.82
CA LYS A 23 7.46 4.26 11.46
C LYS A 23 8.67 4.66 10.61
N PHE A 24 9.24 5.82 10.93
CA PHE A 24 10.61 6.14 10.54
C PHE A 24 11.55 5.18 11.27
N GLU A 25 12.19 4.31 10.52
CA GLU A 25 13.13 3.32 11.05
C GLU A 25 14.56 3.66 10.60
N LEU A 26 15.52 3.46 11.50
CA LEU A 26 16.94 3.62 11.19
C LEU A 26 17.41 2.42 10.34
N GLY A 27 18.20 2.70 9.31
CA GLY A 27 18.77 1.72 8.40
C GLY A 27 18.11 1.69 7.03
N LEU A 28 18.56 0.75 6.21
CA LEU A 28 18.04 0.52 4.86
C LEU A 28 16.71 -0.24 4.91
N CYS A 29 15.92 -0.13 3.85
CA CYS A 29 14.73 -0.95 3.62
C CYS A 29 15.07 -2.45 3.71
N GLN A 30 14.70 -3.08 4.82
CA GLN A 30 14.97 -4.50 5.03
C GLN A 30 14.16 -5.37 4.06
N ALA A 31 14.76 -6.45 3.60
CA ALA A 31 14.04 -7.49 2.87
C ALA A 31 13.01 -8.17 3.80
N VAL A 32 11.89 -8.59 3.23
CA VAL A 32 10.82 -9.28 3.96
C VAL A 32 10.55 -10.60 3.27
N GLU A 33 10.47 -11.67 4.04
CA GLU A 33 10.07 -12.97 3.52
C GLU A 33 8.71 -12.84 2.80
N SER A 34 8.67 -13.23 1.54
CA SER A 34 7.43 -13.32 0.79
C SER A 34 6.94 -14.76 0.78
N LYS A 35 5.63 -14.92 0.92
CA LYS A 35 4.96 -16.22 0.84
C LYS A 35 4.05 -16.25 -0.39
N ILE A 36 4.59 -15.79 -1.51
CA ILE A 36 3.98 -16.02 -2.82
C ILE A 36 4.08 -17.51 -3.18
N PRO A 37 3.08 -18.07 -3.87
CA PRO A 37 3.04 -19.49 -4.18
C PRO A 37 4.12 -19.90 -5.21
N ASP A 38 4.52 -18.98 -6.09
CA ASP A 38 5.52 -19.25 -7.12
C ASP A 38 6.93 -18.83 -6.64
N PRO A 39 7.99 -19.60 -6.96
CA PRO A 39 9.38 -19.21 -6.66
C PRO A 39 9.80 -17.90 -7.32
N ILE A 40 9.23 -17.62 -8.50
CA ILE A 40 9.39 -16.39 -9.26
C ILE A 40 8.00 -15.83 -9.47
N LEU A 41 7.81 -14.55 -9.15
CA LEU A 41 6.52 -13.88 -9.30
C LEU A 41 5.99 -14.02 -10.73
N ASN A 42 4.80 -14.62 -10.86
CA ASN A 42 4.12 -14.66 -12.14
C ASN A 42 3.39 -13.34 -12.38
N VAL A 43 4.07 -12.42 -13.07
CA VAL A 43 3.55 -11.10 -13.41
C VAL A 43 2.28 -11.16 -14.26
N THR A 44 2.13 -12.19 -15.09
CA THR A 44 0.94 -12.38 -15.93
C THR A 44 -0.30 -12.58 -15.06
N ASN A 45 -0.18 -13.36 -13.99
CA ASN A 45 -1.29 -13.63 -13.07
C ASN A 45 -1.70 -12.39 -12.24
N LEU A 46 -0.84 -11.39 -12.14
CA LEU A 46 -1.15 -10.10 -11.49
C LEU A 46 -1.85 -9.10 -12.42
N MET A 47 -1.91 -9.35 -13.73
CA MET A 47 -2.54 -8.42 -14.66
C MET A 47 -4.04 -8.19 -14.34
N GLY A 48 -4.56 -7.05 -14.77
CA GLY A 48 -5.96 -6.67 -14.62
C GLY A 48 -6.19 -5.63 -13.52
N ILE A 49 -7.45 -5.47 -13.14
CA ILE A 49 -7.87 -4.45 -12.17
C ILE A 49 -7.69 -4.98 -10.75
N TRP A 50 -7.22 -4.11 -9.88
CA TRP A 50 -7.09 -4.28 -8.44
C TRP A 50 -7.66 -3.06 -7.73
N PHE A 51 -8.46 -3.27 -6.69
CA PHE A 51 -9.03 -2.21 -5.87
C PHE A 51 -8.20 -2.04 -4.60
N GLU A 52 -7.91 -0.79 -4.24
CA GLU A 52 -7.25 -0.49 -2.97
C GLU A 52 -8.24 -0.70 -1.82
N TYR A 53 -7.99 -1.76 -1.04
CA TYR A 53 -8.89 -2.18 0.04
C TYR A 53 -8.48 -1.56 1.39
N LEU A 54 -7.20 -1.69 1.74
CA LEU A 54 -6.59 -1.10 2.93
C LEU A 54 -5.28 -0.44 2.53
N VAL A 55 -4.99 0.71 3.13
CA VAL A 55 -3.72 1.42 2.92
C VAL A 55 -3.32 2.13 4.20
N THR A 56 -2.03 2.16 4.53
CA THR A 56 -1.53 2.99 5.63
C THR A 56 -1.71 4.47 5.27
N PRO A 57 -2.19 5.33 6.19
CA PRO A 57 -2.56 6.72 5.86
C PRO A 57 -1.43 7.53 5.20
N ASP A 58 -0.19 7.29 5.62
CA ASP A 58 0.97 8.05 5.16
C ASP A 58 1.34 7.74 3.70
N LEU A 59 1.02 6.55 3.18
CA LEU A 59 1.20 6.22 1.76
C LEU A 59 0.41 7.16 0.84
N LYS A 60 -0.66 7.79 1.37
CA LYS A 60 -1.47 8.75 0.61
C LYS A 60 -0.83 10.12 0.46
N GLU A 61 0.28 10.43 1.14
CA GLU A 61 1.02 11.69 1.00
C GLU A 61 0.13 12.95 1.07
N ASN A 62 -0.70 13.06 2.11
CA ASN A 62 -1.65 14.16 2.30
C ASN A 62 -2.75 14.27 1.23
N THR A 63 -2.89 13.30 0.34
CA THR A 63 -3.98 13.30 -0.63
C THR A 63 -5.25 12.70 -0.02
N THR A 64 -6.36 13.42 -0.18
CA THR A 64 -7.67 13.01 0.34
C THR A 64 -8.44 12.26 -0.73
N TYR A 65 -8.04 11.02 -1.03
CA TYR A 65 -8.85 10.14 -1.86
C TYR A 65 -9.42 8.99 -1.03
N SER A 66 -10.60 8.52 -1.42
CA SER A 66 -11.28 7.41 -0.75
C SER A 66 -11.40 6.16 -1.62
N CYS A 67 -11.18 6.33 -2.92
CA CYS A 67 -11.37 5.31 -3.94
C CYS A 67 -10.11 5.26 -4.78
N ALA A 68 -9.44 4.12 -4.82
CA ALA A 68 -8.35 3.93 -5.75
C ALA A 68 -8.39 2.54 -6.37
N SER A 69 -7.95 2.46 -7.62
CA SER A 69 -7.76 1.21 -8.34
C SER A 69 -6.49 1.25 -9.18
N TRP A 70 -5.93 0.07 -9.37
CA TRP A 70 -4.69 -0.20 -10.06
C TRP A 70 -5.03 -1.14 -11.21
N LEU A 71 -4.90 -0.67 -12.45
CA LEU A 71 -4.94 -1.51 -13.63
C LEU A 71 -3.50 -1.85 -14.00
N MET A 72 -3.11 -3.10 -13.76
CA MET A 72 -1.77 -3.62 -14.04
C MET A 72 -1.77 -4.30 -15.40
N MET A 73 -0.89 -3.88 -16.30
CA MET A 73 -0.77 -4.42 -17.64
C MET A 73 0.70 -4.75 -17.94
N GLN A 74 0.92 -5.88 -18.60
CA GLN A 74 2.23 -6.26 -19.10
C GLN A 74 2.30 -5.90 -20.59
N GLU A 75 3.32 -5.13 -21.00
CA GLU A 75 3.49 -4.74 -22.40
C GLU A 75 3.97 -5.92 -23.26
N ASN A 76 4.89 -6.73 -22.72
CA ASN A 76 5.46 -7.89 -23.39
C ASN A 76 5.49 -9.09 -22.43
N LYS A 77 5.01 -10.26 -22.88
CA LYS A 77 4.95 -11.50 -22.09
C LYS A 77 6.29 -11.91 -21.48
N ASN A 78 7.40 -11.56 -22.12
CA ASN A 78 8.74 -11.90 -21.68
C ASN A 78 9.38 -10.85 -20.77
N ASP A 79 8.68 -9.75 -20.50
CA ASP A 79 9.20 -8.62 -19.72
C ASP A 79 8.61 -8.63 -18.31
N SER A 80 9.43 -8.33 -17.29
CA SER A 80 8.97 -8.24 -15.90
C SER A 80 8.43 -6.85 -15.52
N ARG A 81 8.37 -5.93 -16.48
CA ARG A 81 7.82 -4.59 -16.33
C ARG A 81 6.29 -4.57 -16.46
N PHE A 82 5.65 -3.81 -15.58
CA PHE A 82 4.23 -3.45 -15.67
C PHE A 82 4.08 -1.99 -16.07
N VAL A 83 3.14 -1.73 -16.97
CA VAL A 83 2.50 -0.43 -17.03
C VAL A 83 1.33 -0.45 -16.05
N THR A 84 1.35 0.44 -15.08
CA THR A 84 0.27 0.58 -14.09
C THR A 84 -0.49 1.87 -14.34
N ILE A 85 -1.80 1.74 -14.56
CA ILE A 85 -2.72 2.86 -14.58
C ILE A 85 -3.39 2.92 -13.21
N TYR A 86 -3.09 3.98 -12.48
CA TYR A 86 -3.61 4.23 -11.14
C TYR A 86 -4.70 5.30 -11.20
N ASN A 87 -5.92 4.90 -10.89
CA ASN A 87 -7.07 5.80 -10.86
C ASN A 87 -7.43 6.10 -9.41
N ARG A 88 -7.59 7.38 -9.09
CA ARG A 88 -8.11 7.85 -7.80
C ARG A 88 -9.38 8.63 -8.02
N PHE A 89 -10.34 8.39 -7.14
CA PHE A 89 -11.59 9.13 -7.08
C PHE A 89 -11.89 9.56 -5.64
N ASP A 90 -12.26 10.82 -5.48
CA ASP A 90 -12.76 11.36 -4.23
C ASP A 90 -14.27 11.63 -4.36
N PRO A 91 -15.12 10.82 -3.70
CA PRO A 91 -16.56 10.95 -3.82
C PRO A 91 -17.13 12.14 -3.02
N ASN A 92 -16.30 12.88 -2.27
CA ASN A 92 -16.73 14.08 -1.56
C ASN A 92 -16.57 15.34 -2.42
N THR A 93 -15.50 15.40 -3.22
CA THR A 93 -15.23 16.51 -4.14
C THR A 93 -15.67 16.21 -5.57
N ASN A 94 -16.05 14.95 -5.86
CA ASN A 94 -16.34 14.44 -7.20
C ASN A 94 -15.17 14.62 -8.18
N GLN A 95 -13.94 14.61 -7.67
CA GLN A 95 -12.72 14.72 -8.46
C GLN A 95 -12.17 13.33 -8.76
N SER A 96 -11.81 13.10 -10.02
CA SER A 96 -11.03 11.94 -10.44
C SER A 96 -9.65 12.39 -10.92
N SER A 97 -8.64 11.57 -10.64
CA SER A 97 -7.30 11.76 -11.19
C SER A 97 -6.77 10.41 -11.67
N LEU A 98 -6.26 10.41 -12.89
CA LEU A 98 -5.61 9.26 -13.47
C LEU A 98 -4.11 9.54 -13.55
N LYS A 99 -3.33 8.63 -13.00
CA LYS A 99 -1.87 8.61 -13.11
C LYS A 99 -1.45 7.33 -13.81
N THR A 100 -0.40 7.42 -14.60
CA THR A 100 0.23 6.26 -15.23
C THR A 100 1.68 6.24 -14.80
N PHE A 101 2.13 5.09 -14.31
CA PHE A 101 3.54 4.88 -13.97
C PHE A 101 3.96 3.46 -14.32
N GLU A 102 5.25 3.31 -14.59
CA GLU A 102 5.86 2.00 -14.82
C GLU A 102 6.28 1.40 -13.48
N MET A 103 6.01 0.11 -13.30
CA MET A 103 6.54 -0.68 -12.20
C MET A 103 7.51 -1.72 -12.77
N ASN A 104 8.78 -1.63 -12.42
CA ASN A 104 9.78 -2.61 -12.81
C ASN A 104 9.91 -3.64 -11.70
N CYS A 105 9.39 -4.85 -11.91
CA CYS A 105 9.51 -5.92 -10.95
C CYS A 105 10.75 -6.75 -11.26
N GLU A 106 11.69 -6.78 -10.32
CA GLU A 106 12.85 -7.65 -10.43
C GLU A 106 12.47 -9.06 -9.98
N PRO A 107 13.00 -10.10 -10.67
CA PRO A 107 12.84 -11.47 -10.19
C PRO A 107 13.36 -11.60 -8.76
N THR A 108 12.72 -12.48 -8.01
CA THR A 108 12.98 -12.76 -6.61
C THR A 108 14.49 -12.92 -6.35
N GLN A 109 15.05 -12.05 -5.49
CA GLN A 109 16.41 -12.28 -5.01
C GLN A 109 16.41 -13.58 -4.22
N TYR A 110 17.34 -14.49 -4.54
CA TYR A 110 17.45 -15.88 -4.04
C TYR A 110 17.38 -16.04 -2.50
N ILE A 111 17.51 -14.96 -1.74
CA ILE A 111 17.61 -14.97 -0.27
C ILE A 111 16.23 -14.89 0.40
N THR A 112 15.24 -14.21 -0.20
CA THR A 112 13.96 -13.92 0.50
C THR A 112 12.69 -14.24 -0.28
N ASN A 113 12.81 -14.80 -1.49
CA ASN A 113 11.69 -15.08 -2.42
C ASN A 113 10.74 -13.88 -2.59
N THR A 114 11.23 -12.66 -2.39
CA THR A 114 10.41 -11.44 -2.43
C THR A 114 10.44 -10.85 -3.81
N ALA A 115 9.27 -10.70 -4.41
CA ALA A 115 9.15 -9.90 -5.62
C ALA A 115 9.18 -8.42 -5.23
N VAL A 116 10.15 -7.69 -5.79
CA VAL A 116 10.34 -6.26 -5.52
C VAL A 116 10.04 -5.51 -6.80
N CYS A 117 9.04 -4.64 -6.73
CA CYS A 117 8.65 -3.76 -7.81
C CYS A 117 9.04 -2.33 -7.46
N TYR A 118 9.85 -1.71 -8.31
CA TYR A 118 10.22 -0.31 -8.14
C TYR A 118 9.33 0.56 -9.00
N TYR A 119 8.82 1.65 -8.43
CA TYR A 119 7.98 2.58 -9.16
C TYR A 119 8.20 4.01 -8.68
N GLN A 120 7.92 4.94 -9.58
CA GLN A 120 7.92 6.36 -9.30
C GLN A 120 6.63 6.95 -9.83
N GLN A 121 5.88 7.61 -8.95
CA GLN A 121 4.50 8.02 -9.24
C GLN A 121 4.43 9.28 -10.11
N ASP A 122 5.44 10.14 -10.01
CA ASP A 122 5.57 11.39 -10.75
C ASP A 122 7.02 11.56 -11.22
N THR A 123 7.20 11.98 -12.48
CA THR A 123 8.51 12.29 -13.04
C THR A 123 9.09 13.53 -12.34
N PRO A 124 10.31 13.48 -11.81
CA PRO A 124 10.86 14.61 -11.07
C PRO A 124 11.29 15.69 -12.08
N ASN A 125 11.00 16.96 -11.82
CA ASN A 125 11.43 18.04 -12.71
C ASN A 125 12.93 18.31 -12.63
N ASN A 126 13.55 17.90 -11.51
CA ASN A 126 14.97 18.07 -11.25
C ASN A 126 15.49 16.97 -10.31
N ILE A 127 16.81 16.88 -10.20
CA ILE A 127 17.47 15.87 -9.36
C ILE A 127 17.10 15.99 -7.88
N TYR A 128 16.89 17.21 -7.37
CA TYR A 128 16.55 17.42 -5.96
C TYR A 128 15.16 16.85 -5.62
N GLU A 129 14.19 16.98 -6.52
CA GLU A 129 12.87 16.38 -6.39
C GLU A 129 12.93 14.84 -6.37
N SER A 130 13.82 14.24 -7.18
CA SER A 130 14.05 12.78 -7.15
C SER A 130 14.60 12.29 -5.80
N TYR A 131 15.23 13.18 -5.03
CA TYR A 131 15.70 12.95 -3.67
C TYR A 131 14.81 13.59 -2.61
N THR A 132 13.60 14.06 -2.91
CA THR A 132 12.70 14.61 -1.87
C THR A 132 11.27 14.15 -2.09
N SER A 133 10.49 14.86 -2.90
CA SER A 133 9.05 14.64 -3.08
C SER A 133 8.71 13.51 -4.05
N HIS A 134 9.60 13.16 -4.98
CA HIS A 134 9.34 12.22 -6.07
C HIS A 134 10.29 11.01 -6.01
N ARG A 135 10.64 10.56 -4.81
CA ARG A 135 11.55 9.43 -4.65
C ARG A 135 10.92 8.13 -5.15
N ALA A 136 11.74 7.30 -5.78
CA ALA A 136 11.37 5.94 -6.10
C ALA A 136 10.95 5.18 -4.82
N ARG A 137 9.86 4.43 -4.93
CA ARG A 137 9.37 3.53 -3.87
C ARG A 137 9.59 2.09 -4.29
N SER A 138 9.90 1.23 -3.33
CA SER A 138 9.93 -0.22 -3.55
C SER A 138 8.65 -0.83 -2.99
N LEU A 139 7.82 -1.40 -3.85
CA LEU A 139 6.66 -2.21 -3.50
C LEU A 139 7.08 -3.68 -3.44
N ARG A 140 7.02 -4.27 -2.26
CA ARG A 140 7.39 -5.66 -2.02
C ARG A 140 6.13 -6.48 -1.81
N ILE A 141 5.83 -7.41 -2.72
CA ILE A 141 4.66 -8.28 -2.58
C ILE A 141 5.00 -9.34 -1.52
N ILE A 142 4.28 -9.32 -0.41
CA ILE A 142 4.49 -10.25 0.72
C ILE A 142 3.56 -11.46 0.59
N TYR A 143 2.31 -11.21 0.20
CA TYR A 143 1.32 -12.26 -0.02
C TYR A 143 0.49 -11.91 -1.25
N THR A 144 0.21 -12.92 -2.06
CA THR A 144 -0.88 -12.85 -3.03
C THR A 144 -1.31 -14.26 -3.39
N ASP A 145 -2.59 -14.42 -3.68
CA ASP A 145 -3.13 -15.60 -4.35
C ASP A 145 -3.37 -15.33 -5.85
N TYR A 146 -2.94 -14.18 -6.37
CA TYR A 146 -3.19 -13.63 -7.72
C TYR A 146 -4.65 -13.32 -8.08
N PHE A 147 -5.60 -14.05 -7.50
CA PHE A 147 -6.99 -14.07 -7.93
C PHE A 147 -7.94 -13.28 -7.02
N SER A 148 -7.55 -12.99 -5.78
CA SER A 148 -8.47 -12.39 -4.82
C SER A 148 -7.87 -11.22 -4.08
N TYR A 149 -6.64 -11.37 -3.57
CA TYR A 149 -5.98 -10.31 -2.82
C TYR A 149 -4.45 -10.31 -2.98
N LEU A 150 -3.88 -9.15 -2.68
CA LEU A 150 -2.44 -8.90 -2.65
C LEU A 150 -2.15 -8.01 -1.45
N ILE A 151 -1.13 -8.37 -0.68
CA ILE A 151 -0.59 -7.57 0.42
C ILE A 151 0.84 -7.21 0.03
N ALA A 152 1.11 -5.91 -0.04
CA ALA A 152 2.44 -5.41 -0.30
C ALA A 152 2.90 -4.45 0.79
N ARG A 153 4.21 -4.48 1.06
CA ARG A 153 4.89 -3.47 1.87
C ARG A 153 5.56 -2.50 0.93
N VAL A 154 5.25 -1.22 1.09
CA VAL A 154 5.91 -0.14 0.36
C VAL A 154 7.01 0.41 1.26
N CYS A 155 8.21 0.53 0.71
CA CYS A 155 9.35 1.08 1.43
C CYS A 155 9.96 2.23 0.64
N GLN A 156 10.29 3.31 1.35
CA GLN A 156 10.91 4.50 0.77
C GLN A 156 12.16 4.85 1.59
N SER A 157 13.33 4.90 0.94
CA SER A 157 14.58 5.16 1.63
C SER A 157 14.88 6.66 1.75
N TYR A 158 15.39 7.06 2.92
CA TYR A 158 15.81 8.40 3.34
C TYR A 158 17.25 8.42 3.85
N GLY A 159 18.17 7.96 3.01
CA GLY A 159 19.58 7.86 3.35
C GLY A 159 19.79 6.84 4.47
N LEU A 160 20.00 7.31 5.70
CA LEU A 160 20.16 6.47 6.89
C LEU A 160 18.84 6.04 7.53
N TYR A 161 17.71 6.56 7.05
CA TYR A 161 16.38 6.21 7.54
C TYR A 161 15.56 5.61 6.41
N HIS A 162 14.47 4.93 6.73
CA HIS A 162 13.46 4.57 5.75
C HIS A 162 12.05 4.67 6.33
N TYR A 163 11.11 4.68 5.41
CA TYR A 163 9.68 4.71 5.68
C TYR A 163 9.03 3.42 5.24
N ILE A 164 8.07 2.91 6.03
CA ILE A 164 7.37 1.66 5.75
C ILE A 164 5.87 1.90 5.76
N ASP A 165 5.26 1.51 4.66
CA ASP A 165 3.82 1.49 4.44
C ASP A 165 3.35 0.10 4.07
N TYR A 166 2.03 -0.09 4.15
CA TYR A 166 1.38 -1.30 3.69
C TYR A 166 0.17 -0.95 2.82
N ILE A 167 0.02 -1.71 1.75
CA ILE A 167 -1.13 -1.64 0.86
C ILE A 167 -1.71 -3.03 0.67
N VAL A 168 -3.03 -3.11 0.74
CA VAL A 168 -3.80 -4.31 0.43
C VAL A 168 -4.68 -4.01 -0.77
N LEU A 169 -4.46 -4.79 -1.82
CA LEU A 169 -5.23 -4.75 -3.04
C LEU A 169 -6.14 -5.98 -3.13
N THR A 170 -7.33 -5.82 -3.69
CA THR A 170 -8.29 -6.93 -3.90
C THR A 170 -8.87 -6.92 -5.31
N ARG A 171 -9.23 -8.09 -5.85
CA ARG A 171 -9.92 -8.18 -7.15
C ARG A 171 -11.38 -7.74 -7.05
N ASP A 172 -12.00 -7.92 -5.89
CA ASP A 172 -13.35 -7.48 -5.63
C ASP A 172 -13.37 -6.13 -4.92
N LYS A 173 -14.37 -5.29 -5.25
CA LYS A 173 -14.66 -4.05 -4.52
C LYS A 173 -14.87 -4.30 -3.02
N THR A 174 -15.52 -5.43 -2.70
CA THR A 174 -15.76 -5.89 -1.33
C THR A 174 -15.34 -7.37 -1.24
N PRO A 175 -14.12 -7.68 -0.78
CA PRO A 175 -13.65 -9.06 -0.70
C PRO A 175 -14.52 -9.89 0.24
N SER A 176 -14.62 -11.20 -0.02
CA SER A 176 -15.37 -12.15 0.81
C SER A 176 -14.92 -12.16 2.28
N ILE A 177 -15.78 -12.59 3.20
CA ILE A 177 -15.42 -12.73 4.63
C ILE A 177 -14.18 -13.61 4.81
N TYR A 178 -14.08 -14.68 4.02
CA TYR A 178 -12.93 -15.59 4.04
C TYR A 178 -11.62 -14.88 3.71
N HIS A 179 -11.56 -14.13 2.60
CA HIS A 179 -10.36 -13.37 2.22
C HIS A 179 -10.03 -12.27 3.22
N ARG A 180 -11.04 -11.58 3.78
CA ARG A 180 -10.83 -10.59 4.85
C ARG A 180 -10.18 -11.19 6.10
N LYS A 181 -10.59 -12.41 6.49
CA LYS A 181 -9.97 -13.13 7.61
C LYS A 181 -8.50 -13.45 7.32
N GLN A 182 -8.20 -13.98 6.12
CA GLN A 182 -6.82 -14.26 5.73
C GLN A 182 -5.96 -13.00 5.72
N ILE A 183 -6.44 -11.90 5.13
CA ILE A 183 -5.75 -10.61 5.12
C ILE A 183 -5.43 -10.16 6.55
N LYS A 184 -6.41 -10.20 7.45
CA LYS A 184 -6.22 -9.82 8.86
C LYS A 184 -5.14 -10.67 9.54
N GLU A 185 -5.20 -11.99 9.39
CA GLU A 185 -4.22 -12.91 9.98
C GLU A 185 -2.81 -12.63 9.47
N LYS A 186 -2.66 -12.40 8.16
CA LYS A 186 -1.37 -12.07 7.56
C LYS A 186 -0.81 -10.73 8.05
N LEU A 187 -1.63 -9.68 8.11
CA LEU A 187 -1.20 -8.36 8.61
C LEU A 187 -0.85 -8.40 10.10
N THR A 188 -1.59 -9.16 10.90
CA THR A 188 -1.32 -9.31 12.35
C THR A 188 0.04 -9.96 12.60
N ALA A 189 0.51 -10.85 11.72
CA ALA A 189 1.85 -11.43 11.80
C ALA A 189 2.99 -10.40 11.65
N TYR A 190 2.68 -9.21 11.13
CA TYR A 190 3.59 -8.06 11.04
C TYR A 190 3.36 -7.02 12.15
N GLY A 191 2.56 -7.37 13.16
CA GLY A 191 2.22 -6.48 14.27
C GLY A 191 1.26 -5.36 13.88
N LEU A 192 0.55 -5.50 12.76
CA LEU A 192 -0.43 -4.53 12.27
C LEU A 192 -1.85 -4.93 12.68
N SER A 193 -2.66 -3.94 12.96
CA SER A 193 -4.05 -4.04 13.37
C SER A 193 -4.95 -3.27 12.40
N GLY A 194 -6.27 -3.41 12.55
CA GLY A 194 -7.21 -2.66 11.71
C GLY A 194 -7.19 -1.14 11.92
N GLN A 195 -6.59 -0.65 13.01
CA GLN A 195 -6.48 0.78 13.31
C GLN A 195 -5.33 1.45 12.55
N ASP A 196 -4.38 0.66 12.03
CA ASP A 196 -3.22 1.14 11.28
C ASP A 196 -3.54 1.44 9.81
N PHE A 197 -4.79 1.21 9.38
CA PHE A 197 -5.18 1.31 7.98
C PHE A 197 -6.40 2.21 7.79
N ASP A 198 -6.34 3.00 6.72
CA ASP A 198 -7.51 3.55 6.09
C ASP A 198 -8.15 2.50 5.19
N LYS A 199 -9.45 2.26 5.41
CA LYS A 199 -10.24 1.40 4.53
C LYS A 199 -10.89 2.23 3.42
N GLY A 200 -10.74 1.79 2.18
CA GLY A 200 -11.43 2.41 1.04
C GLY A 200 -12.96 2.40 1.20
N LEU A 201 -13.63 3.45 0.73
CA LEU A 201 -15.09 3.59 0.81
C LEU A 201 -15.80 2.77 -0.28
N SER A 202 -15.56 1.45 -0.34
CA SER A 202 -15.89 0.59 -1.49
C SER A 202 -17.32 0.77 -2.04
N LYS A 203 -18.34 0.88 -1.17
CA LYS A 203 -19.73 1.07 -1.59
C LYS A 203 -19.97 2.44 -2.23
N LYS A 204 -19.42 3.53 -1.69
CA LYS A 204 -19.59 4.90 -2.22
C LYS A 204 -18.80 5.09 -3.52
N CYS A 205 -17.65 4.42 -3.62
CA CYS A 205 -16.70 4.61 -4.70
C CYS A 205 -17.16 4.08 -6.05
N TRP A 206 -17.88 2.96 -6.07
CA TRP A 206 -18.01 2.15 -7.28
C TRP A 206 -19.46 1.83 -7.64
N GLY A 207 -20.39 2.59 -7.06
CA GLY A 207 -21.83 2.42 -7.24
C GLY A 207 -22.36 1.14 -6.60
N GLU A 208 -23.69 1.06 -6.55
CA GLU A 208 -24.39 -0.20 -6.32
C GLU A 208 -24.19 -1.10 -7.55
N ASP A 209 -24.13 -2.41 -7.32
CA ASP A 209 -24.07 -3.36 -8.42
C ASP A 209 -25.42 -3.30 -9.15
N PHE A 210 -25.43 -3.54 -10.45
CA PHE A 210 -26.69 -3.58 -11.21
C PHE A 210 -27.66 -4.62 -10.63
N TRP A 211 -27.13 -5.63 -9.94
CA TRP A 211 -27.85 -6.74 -9.36
C TRP A 211 -28.15 -6.60 -7.86
N SER A 212 -27.81 -5.47 -7.22
CA SER A 212 -28.08 -5.21 -5.79
C SER A 212 -29.39 -4.48 -5.52
#